data_AF-A0A920UMI0-F1
#
_entry.id   AF-A0A920UMI0-F1
#
_cell.length_a   1.000
_cell.length_b   1.000
_cell.length_c   1.000
_cell.angle_alpha   90.00
_cell.angle_beta   90.00
_cell.angle_gamma   90.00
#
_symmetry.space_group_name_H-M   'P 1'
#
loop_
_entity.id
_entity.type
_entity.pdbx_description
1 polymer ?
#
loop_
_entity_poly.entity_id
_entity_poly.type
_entity_poly.pdbx_seq_one_letter_code
_entity_poly.pdbx_strand_id
1 'polypeptide(L)'
;MFRTGESLQEGIDLLEPIFAAFSDVSVADRSLIWNTDLVETFELENLLIQAMGTIKSAAHRTESRGAQAREDYPERDDENWLKHTLVWVNEEGEARFGDRAVQMETLTDDVEAIPPKARTY
;
A
#
# COMPACT_ATOMS: atom_id res chain seq x y z
N MET A 1 1.83 16.34 -1.78
CA MET A 1 1.41 15.70 -0.51
C MET A 1 2.63 14.98 0.02
N PHE A 2 2.99 15.19 1.29
CA PHE A 2 4.22 14.70 1.91
C PHE A 2 3.91 13.73 3.05
N ARG A 3 4.85 12.83 3.37
CA ARG A 3 4.76 11.82 4.42
C ARG A 3 6.02 11.87 5.27
N THR A 4 5.90 11.60 6.56
CA THR A 4 7.02 11.30 7.47
C THR A 4 6.79 9.95 8.14
N GLY A 5 7.86 9.31 8.63
CA GLY A 5 7.73 8.09 9.44
C GLY A 5 6.78 8.26 10.62
N GLU A 6 6.84 9.41 11.29
CA GLU A 6 5.94 9.76 12.40
C GLU A 6 4.47 9.80 11.96
N SER A 7 4.14 10.57 10.91
CA SER A 7 2.76 10.67 10.41
C SER A 7 2.19 9.34 9.90
N LEU A 8 3.06 8.48 9.34
CA LEU A 8 2.67 7.16 8.85
C LEU A 8 2.41 6.20 10.01
N GLN A 9 3.24 6.27 11.06
CA GLN A 9 3.04 5.47 12.26
C GLN A 9 1.76 5.90 12.99
N GLU A 10 1.54 7.19 13.18
CA GLU A 10 0.28 7.70 13.75
C GLU A 10 -0.94 7.22 12.95
N GLY A 11 -0.87 7.27 11.62
CA GLY A 11 -1.94 6.76 10.76
C GLY A 11 -2.17 5.25 10.92
N ILE A 12 -1.11 4.46 11.11
CA ILE A 12 -1.22 3.01 11.40
C ILE A 12 -1.90 2.81 12.75
N ASP A 13 -1.45 3.51 13.79
CA ASP A 13 -1.96 3.39 15.16
C ASP A 13 -3.45 3.77 15.24
N LEU A 14 -3.92 4.68 14.38
CA LEU A 14 -5.33 5.04 14.25
C LEU A 14 -6.14 4.05 13.42
N LEU A 15 -5.55 3.45 12.37
CA LEU A 15 -6.24 2.51 11.48
C LEU A 15 -6.39 1.12 12.09
N GLU A 16 -5.43 0.64 12.88
CA GLU A 16 -5.48 -0.67 13.51
C GLU A 16 -6.74 -0.90 14.38
N PRO A 17 -7.14 0.01 15.28
CA PRO A 17 -8.38 -0.17 16.04
C PRO A 17 -9.63 -0.09 15.16
N ILE A 18 -9.61 0.70 14.07
CA ILE A 18 -10.73 0.77 13.11
C ILE A 18 -10.87 -0.55 12.35
N PHE A 19 -9.75 -1.13 11.92
CA PHE A 19 -9.73 -2.43 11.27
C PHE A 19 -10.25 -3.52 12.20
N ALA A 20 -9.79 -3.56 13.45
CA ALA A 20 -10.23 -4.52 14.45
C ALA A 20 -11.73 -4.40 14.76
N ALA A 21 -12.28 -3.18 14.80
CA ALA A 21 -13.70 -2.94 15.07
C ALA A 21 -14.63 -3.50 13.97
N PHE A 22 -14.11 -3.90 12.81
CA PHE A 22 -14.92 -4.52 11.76
C PHE A 22 -15.58 -5.83 12.23
N SER A 23 -14.99 -6.56 13.19
CA SER A 23 -15.59 -7.78 13.75
C SER A 23 -16.93 -7.55 14.44
N ASP A 24 -17.22 -6.31 14.84
CA ASP A 24 -18.47 -5.92 15.51
C ASP A 24 -19.55 -5.43 14.52
N VAL A 25 -19.24 -5.35 13.22
CA VAL A 25 -20.17 -4.89 12.19
C VAL A 25 -21.24 -5.93 11.91
N SER A 26 -22.49 -5.48 11.78
CA SER A 26 -23.62 -6.34 11.45
C SER A 26 -24.52 -5.71 10.40
N VAL A 27 -24.94 -6.52 9.43
CA VAL A 27 -25.90 -6.11 8.39
C VAL A 27 -27.32 -6.14 8.93
N ALA A 28 -28.08 -5.06 8.73
CA ALA A 28 -29.44 -4.90 9.22
C ALA A 28 -30.47 -5.42 8.20
N ASP A 29 -30.28 -5.15 6.91
CA ASP A 29 -31.14 -5.69 5.85
C ASP A 29 -30.95 -7.20 5.71
N ARG A 30 -32.05 -7.95 5.75
CA ARG A 30 -32.10 -9.42 5.62
C ARG A 30 -32.56 -9.88 4.24
N SER A 31 -32.88 -8.95 3.34
CA SER A 31 -33.24 -9.26 1.96
C SER A 31 -32.03 -9.80 1.19
N LEU A 32 -32.27 -10.59 0.15
CA LEU A 32 -31.20 -11.07 -0.76
C LEU A 32 -31.21 -10.36 -2.11
N ILE A 33 -32.25 -9.59 -2.40
CA ILE A 33 -32.43 -8.91 -3.68
C ILE A 33 -32.06 -7.45 -3.47
N TRP A 34 -31.02 -6.98 -4.15
CA TRP A 34 -30.57 -5.58 -4.05
C TRP A 34 -30.25 -5.12 -2.61
N ASN A 35 -29.68 -6.02 -1.80
CA ASN A 35 -29.23 -5.68 -0.45
C ASN A 35 -27.92 -4.87 -0.51
N THR A 36 -28.03 -3.55 -0.64
CA THR A 36 -26.88 -2.64 -0.69
C THR A 36 -26.14 -2.57 0.64
N ASP A 37 -26.84 -2.73 1.77
CA ASP A 37 -26.24 -2.80 3.11
C ASP A 37 -25.18 -3.93 3.19
N LEU A 38 -25.53 -5.12 2.68
CA LEU A 38 -24.60 -6.25 2.59
C LEU A 38 -23.43 -5.97 1.63
N VAL A 39 -23.72 -5.42 0.44
CA VAL A 39 -22.69 -5.16 -0.57
C VAL A 39 -21.69 -4.11 -0.07
N GLU A 40 -22.17 -3.01 0.49
CA GLU A 40 -21.33 -1.94 1.04
C GLU A 40 -20.51 -2.45 2.24
N THR A 41 -21.04 -3.39 3.03
CA THR A 41 -20.29 -4.04 4.11
C THR A 41 -19.09 -4.85 3.58
N PHE A 42 -19.26 -5.59 2.47
CA PHE A 42 -18.13 -6.27 1.82
C PHE A 42 -17.14 -5.28 1.19
N GLU A 43 -17.63 -4.19 0.60
CA GLU A 43 -16.77 -3.15 0.05
C GLU A 43 -15.95 -2.46 1.15
N LEU A 44 -16.54 -2.24 2.33
CA LEU A 44 -15.83 -1.73 3.49
C LEU A 44 -14.68 -2.67 3.92
N GLU A 45 -14.94 -3.97 4.02
CA GLU A 45 -13.90 -4.97 4.34
C GLU A 45 -12.74 -4.91 3.34
N ASN A 46 -13.07 -4.88 2.04
CA ASN A 46 -12.08 -4.77 0.98
C ASN A 46 -11.23 -3.50 1.12
N LEU A 47 -11.87 -2.36 1.39
CA LEU A 47 -11.19 -1.07 1.57
C LEU A 47 -10.29 -1.07 2.80
N LEU A 48 -10.72 -1.67 3.91
CA LEU A 48 -9.93 -1.77 5.15
C LEU A 48 -8.63 -2.56 4.92
N ILE A 49 -8.71 -3.70 4.23
CA ILE A 49 -7.53 -4.51 3.88
C ILE A 49 -6.58 -3.73 2.96
N GLN A 50 -7.12 -3.04 1.95
CA GLN A 50 -6.31 -2.21 1.05
C GLN A 50 -5.67 -1.03 1.79
N ALA A 51 -6.37 -0.39 2.72
CA ALA A 51 -5.86 0.71 3.52
C ALA A 51 -4.68 0.26 4.39
N MET A 52 -4.84 -0.85 5.13
CA MET A 52 -3.79 -1.44 5.95
C MET A 52 -2.55 -1.81 5.13
N GLY A 53 -2.74 -2.51 4.01
CA GLY A 53 -1.65 -2.88 3.11
C GLY A 53 -0.92 -1.64 2.56
N THR A 54 -1.66 -0.59 2.19
CA THR A 54 -1.11 0.63 1.61
C THR A 54 -0.28 1.42 2.62
N ILE A 55 -0.84 1.72 3.80
CA ILE A 55 -0.17 2.57 4.78
C ILE A 55 1.05 1.87 5.39
N LYS A 56 0.96 0.57 5.68
CA LYS A 56 2.09 -0.22 6.18
C LYS A 56 3.18 -0.35 5.10
N SER A 57 2.82 -0.49 3.83
CA SER A 57 3.80 -0.45 2.72
C SER A 57 4.49 0.90 2.60
N ALA A 58 3.75 2.01 2.79
CA ALA A 58 4.31 3.35 2.75
C ALA A 58 5.27 3.62 3.92
N ALA A 59 4.97 3.09 5.11
CA ALA A 59 5.85 3.14 6.28
C ALA A 59 7.11 2.31 6.07
N HIS A 60 6.97 1.07 5.57
CA HIS A 60 8.07 0.16 5.27
C HIS A 60 9.06 0.72 4.26
N ARG A 61 8.59 1.45 3.23
CA ARG A 61 9.43 2.04 2.19
C ARG A 61 10.09 3.35 2.64
N THR A 62 11.38 3.28 2.92
CA THR A 62 12.21 4.42 3.39
C THR A 62 13.01 5.06 2.26
N GLU A 63 12.32 5.50 1.21
CA GLU A 63 12.87 6.34 0.12
C GLU A 63 11.76 7.25 -0.43
N SER A 64 12.13 8.16 -1.35
CA SER A 64 11.18 8.91 -2.16
C SER A 64 11.26 8.51 -3.64
N ARG A 65 10.11 8.11 -4.20
CA ARG A 65 9.99 7.74 -5.62
C ARG A 65 8.59 8.02 -6.16
N GLY A 66 8.51 8.87 -7.18
CA GLY A 66 7.25 9.18 -7.84
C GLY A 66 6.24 9.84 -6.89
N ALA A 67 5.11 9.18 -6.63
CA ALA A 67 4.06 9.70 -5.75
C ALA A 67 4.32 9.42 -4.24
N GLN A 68 5.23 8.50 -3.92
CA GLN A 68 5.68 8.29 -2.54
C GLN A 68 6.79 9.31 -2.25
N ALA A 69 6.47 10.36 -1.50
CA ALA A 69 7.41 11.39 -1.07
C ALA A 69 7.52 11.39 0.46
N ARG A 70 8.71 11.03 0.97
CA ARG A 70 9.08 10.94 2.38
C ARG A 70 10.00 12.12 2.71
N GLU A 71 9.61 13.01 3.61
CA GLU A 71 10.47 14.15 4.00
C GLU A 71 11.68 13.71 4.83
N ASP A 72 11.54 12.60 5.57
CA ASP A 72 12.60 11.94 6.32
C ASP A 72 13.52 11.06 5.44
N TYR A 73 13.10 10.77 4.19
CA TYR A 73 13.89 10.06 3.18
C TYR A 73 13.66 10.70 1.79
N PRO A 74 14.17 11.93 1.55
CA PRO A 74 13.79 12.74 0.39
C PRO A 74 14.40 12.22 -0.93
N GLU A 75 15.48 11.46 -0.83
CA GLU A 75 16.20 10.96 -1.99
C GLU A 75 15.67 9.61 -2.47
N ARG A 76 15.91 9.34 -3.75
CA ARG A 76 15.67 8.05 -4.36
C ARG A 76 16.81 7.09 -4.03
N ASP A 77 16.49 5.86 -3.68
CA ASP A 77 17.48 4.83 -3.35
C ASP A 77 17.31 3.63 -4.31
N ASP A 78 18.10 3.63 -5.38
CA ASP A 78 18.08 2.55 -6.37
C ASP A 78 18.81 1.29 -5.88
N GLU A 79 19.64 1.37 -4.84
CA GLU A 79 20.38 0.21 -4.30
C GLU A 79 19.46 -0.68 -3.47
N ASN A 80 18.69 -0.09 -2.56
CA ASN A 80 17.84 -0.86 -1.64
C ASN A 80 16.38 -0.97 -2.12
N TRP A 81 15.90 -0.02 -2.93
CA TRP A 81 14.47 0.14 -3.23
C TRP A 81 14.10 0.09 -4.72
N LEU A 82 15.02 -0.25 -5.63
CA LEU A 82 14.68 -0.57 -7.02
C LEU A 82 13.98 -1.95 -7.14
N LYS A 83 12.84 -2.08 -6.47
CA LYS A 83 12.05 -3.30 -6.34
C LYS A 83 10.57 -2.96 -6.13
N HIS A 84 9.72 -3.91 -6.50
CA HIS A 84 8.31 -3.89 -6.16
C HIS A 84 8.11 -4.37 -4.73
N THR A 85 7.34 -3.63 -3.94
CA THR A 85 6.89 -4.08 -2.63
C THR A 85 5.76 -5.09 -2.83
N LEU A 86 5.91 -6.28 -2.28
CA LEU A 86 4.84 -7.27 -2.13
C LEU A 86 4.39 -7.26 -0.68
N VAL A 87 3.09 -7.19 -0.45
CA VAL A 87 2.50 -7.16 0.89
C VAL A 87 1.42 -8.23 0.99
N TRP A 88 1.45 -8.96 2.11
CA TRP A 88 0.38 -9.87 2.51
C TRP A 88 -0.17 -9.37 3.83
N VAL A 89 -1.48 -9.16 3.90
CA VAL A 89 -2.19 -8.74 5.11
C VAL A 89 -3.01 -9.93 5.60
N ASN A 90 -2.86 -10.31 6.87
CA ASN A 90 -3.67 -11.39 7.47
C ASN A 90 -5.01 -10.85 8.01
N GLU A 91 -5.81 -11.74 8.59
CA GLU A 91 -7.13 -11.41 9.15
C GLU A 91 -7.04 -10.43 10.34
N GLU A 92 -5.89 -10.38 11.01
CA GLU A 92 -5.60 -9.44 12.10
C GLU A 92 -5.08 -8.07 11.61
N GLY A 93 -4.92 -7.88 10.30
CA GLY A 93 -4.40 -6.63 9.72
C GLY A 93 -2.88 -6.47 9.84
N GLU A 94 -2.15 -7.50 10.25
CA GLU A 94 -0.69 -7.54 10.25
C GLU A 94 -0.14 -7.70 8.83
N ALA A 95 0.92 -6.97 8.51
CA ALA A 95 1.52 -6.98 7.18
C ALA A 95 2.84 -7.75 7.18
N ARG A 96 2.96 -8.73 6.30
CA ARG A 96 4.22 -9.35 5.92
C ARG A 96 4.70 -8.78 4.59
N PHE A 97 5.97 -8.40 4.53
CA PHE A 97 6.57 -7.86 3.31
C PHE A 97 7.45 -8.88 2.60
N GLY A 98 7.51 -8.72 1.29
CA GLY A 98 8.50 -9.32 0.42
C GLY A 98 8.79 -8.36 -0.72
N ASP A 99 9.75 -8.71 -1.56
CA ASP A 99 10.13 -7.89 -2.69
C ASP A 99 10.33 -8.72 -3.95
N ARG A 100 10.17 -8.03 -5.08
CA ARG A 100 10.50 -8.55 -6.40
C ARG A 100 11.28 -7.49 -7.14
N ALA A 101 12.44 -7.86 -7.69
CA ALA A 101 13.23 -6.96 -8.52
C ALA A 101 12.39 -6.40 -9.69
N VAL A 102 12.69 -5.16 -10.08
CA VAL A 102 12.14 -4.56 -11.30
C VAL A 102 12.77 -5.25 -12.51
N GLN A 103 11.96 -5.57 -13.52
CA GLN A 103 12.49 -6.06 -14.80
C GLN A 103 13.05 -4.88 -15.59
N MET A 104 14.37 -4.84 -15.74
CA MET A 104 15.08 -3.75 -16.43
C MET A 104 15.34 -4.04 -17.91
N GLU A 105 15.14 -5.27 -18.35
CA GLU A 105 15.39 -5.69 -19.73
C GLU A 105 14.14 -5.57 -20.60
N THR A 106 14.36 -5.23 -21.86
CA THR A 106 13.35 -5.23 -22.92
C THR A 106 13.08 -6.66 -23.41
N LEU A 107 11.99 -6.85 -24.16
CA LEU A 107 11.67 -8.16 -24.74
C LEU A 107 12.53 -8.49 -25.98
N THR A 108 13.00 -7.46 -26.69
CA THR A 108 13.83 -7.57 -27.90
C THR A 108 14.98 -6.56 -27.86
N ASP A 109 15.93 -6.71 -28.77
CA ASP A 109 17.08 -5.82 -28.99
C ASP A 109 16.77 -4.62 -29.89
N ASP A 110 15.52 -4.47 -30.37
CA ASP A 110 15.09 -3.34 -31.18
C ASP A 110 15.21 -2.00 -30.43
N VAL A 111 15.17 -2.02 -29.10
CA VAL A 111 15.32 -0.86 -28.23
C VAL A 111 16.18 -1.24 -27.02
N GLU A 112 17.21 -0.44 -26.75
CA GLU A 112 18.05 -0.61 -25.57
C GLU A 112 17.30 -0.26 -24.27
N ALA A 113 17.64 -0.96 -23.19
CA ALA A 113 17.11 -0.66 -21.86
C ALA A 113 17.54 0.75 -21.40
N ILE A 114 16.60 1.51 -20.84
CA ILE A 114 16.88 2.86 -20.33
C ILE A 114 17.35 2.74 -18.87
N PRO A 115 18.61 3.09 -18.55
CA PRO A 115 19.10 2.98 -17.19
C PRO A 115 18.42 4.01 -16.27
N PRO A 116 18.28 3.71 -14.96
CA PRO A 116 17.72 4.66 -14.00
C PRO A 116 18.53 5.96 -13.96
N LYS A 117 17.83 7.08 -14.05
CA LYS A 117 18.40 8.43 -13.88
C LYS A 117 17.48 9.26 -13.00
N ALA A 118 18.05 10.19 -12.23
CA ALA A 118 17.26 11.17 -11.49
C ALA A 118 16.29 11.89 -12.44
N ARG A 119 15.02 11.99 -12.03
CA ARG A 119 13.95 12.59 -12.82
C ARG A 119 13.72 14.03 -12.39
N THR A 120 13.97 14.97 -13.29
CA THR A 120 13.69 16.41 -13.16
C THR A 120 12.81 16.84 -14.32
N TYR A 121 11.90 17.79 -14.10
CA TYR A 121 11.01 18.33 -15.14
C TYR A 121 11.38 19.76 -15.49
#